data_AF-A0A0A0KUV4-F1
#
_entry.id   AF-A0A0A0KUV4-F1
#
_cell.length_a   1.000
_cell.length_b   1.000
_cell.length_c   1.000
_cell.angle_alpha   90.00
_cell.angle_beta   90.00
_cell.angle_gamma   90.00
#
_symmetry.space_group_name_H-M   'P 1'
#
loop_
_entity.id
_entity.type
_entity.pdbx_description
1 polymer ?
#
loop_
_entity_poly.entity_id
_entity_poly.type
_entity_poly.pdbx_seq_one_letter_code
_entity_poly.pdbx_strand_id
1 'polypeptide(L)' 'MYVWRGDAGSDQDQPRTCPVKFASTGTCQEPYGTAGCYDEVMGKYGNFPPKDCQCIPNGDNSRFCQCNIYC' A
#
# COMPACT_ATOMS: atom_id res chain seq x y z
N MET A 1 -42.91 -4.75 -6.56
CA MET A 1 -41.65 -5.26 -6.00
C MET A 1 -40.68 -5.35 -7.16
N TYR A 2 -39.73 -4.41 -7.27
CA TYR A 2 -38.75 -4.41 -8.35
C TYR A 2 -37.39 -4.66 -7.69
N VAL A 3 -36.86 -5.86 -7.91
CA VAL A 3 -35.54 -6.27 -7.44
C VAL A 3 -34.54 -5.58 -8.35
N TRP A 4 -33.84 -4.57 -7.83
CA TRP A 4 -32.69 -3.99 -8.51
C TRP A 4 -31.56 -5.02 -8.47
N ARG A 5 -31.34 -5.67 -9.62
CA ARG A 5 -30.07 -6.33 -9.92
C ARG A 5 -29.00 -5.24 -9.89
N GLY A 6 -28.15 -5.26 -8.87
CA GLY A 6 -26.86 -4.60 -8.92
C GLY A 6 -25.92 -5.45 -9.76
N ASP A 7 -25.79 -5.09 -11.02
CA ASP A 7 -24.64 -5.42 -11.85
C ASP A 7 -23.36 -4.89 -11.19
N ALA A 8 -22.47 -5.80 -10.80
CA ALA A 8 -21.02 -5.58 -10.79
C ALA A 8 -20.33 -6.94 -10.69
N GLY A 9 -20.27 -7.64 -11.81
CA GLY A 9 -19.17 -8.59 -12.01
C GLY A 9 -17.87 -7.82 -11.90
N SER A 10 -17.05 -8.13 -10.90
CA SER A 10 -15.63 -7.75 -10.88
C SER A 10 -14.87 -8.78 -10.05
N ASP A 11 -14.40 -9.78 -10.79
CA ASP A 11 -13.00 -10.22 -10.74
C ASP A 11 -12.56 -11.05 -9.54
N GLN A 12 -12.87 -12.35 -9.60
CA GLN A 12 -12.26 -13.40 -8.78
C GLN A 12 -10.81 -13.76 -9.19
N ASP A 13 -10.05 -12.84 -9.80
CA ASP A 13 -8.65 -13.08 -10.19
C ASP A 13 -7.74 -11.85 -9.99
N GLN A 14 -8.13 -10.87 -9.18
CA GLN A 14 -7.14 -9.91 -8.70
C GLN A 14 -6.30 -10.59 -7.63
N PRO A 15 -4.95 -10.60 -7.77
CA PRO A 15 -4.09 -11.10 -6.71
C PRO A 15 -4.50 -10.41 -5.41
N ARG A 16 -4.81 -11.20 -4.38
CA ARG A 16 -5.23 -10.66 -3.09
C ARG A 16 -4.11 -9.76 -2.59
N THR A 17 -4.41 -8.48 -2.44
CA THR A 17 -3.44 -7.55 -1.86
C THR A 17 -3.85 -7.18 -0.45
N CYS A 18 -2.93 -7.35 0.49
CA CYS A 18 -3.09 -6.95 1.87
C CYS A 18 -2.43 -5.58 2.09
N PRO A 19 -3.15 -4.59 2.65
CA PRO A 19 -2.55 -3.34 3.04
C PRO A 19 -1.64 -3.55 4.25
N VAL A 20 -0.38 -3.17 4.12
CA VAL A 20 0.60 -3.14 5.21
C VAL A 20 0.92 -1.71 5.56
N LYS A 21 0.85 -1.39 6.86
CA LYS A 21 1.19 -0.08 7.40
C LYS A 21 2.21 -0.26 8.51
N PHE A 22 3.33 0.46 8.41
CA PHE A 22 4.36 0.48 9.43
C PHE A 22 4.94 1.88 9.60
N ALA A 23 5.44 2.15 10.80
CA ALA A 23 6.18 3.37 11.09
C ALA A 23 7.60 3.25 10.54
N SER A 24 8.08 4.31 9.90
CA SER A 24 9.43 4.43 9.37
C SER A 24 9.99 5.81 9.74
N THR A 25 11.32 5.90 9.83
CA THR A 25 12.01 7.15 10.09
C THR A 25 12.28 7.89 8.78
N GLY A 26 12.24 9.22 8.84
CA GLY A 26 12.42 10.10 7.68
C GLY A 26 11.15 10.83 7.27
N THR A 27 11.30 11.76 6.33
CA THR A 27 10.19 12.56 5.80
C THR A 27 9.60 11.92 4.55
N CYS A 28 8.38 12.31 4.21
CA CYS A 28 7.75 11.96 2.93
C CYS A 28 8.18 12.87 1.78
N GLN A 29 9.36 13.51 1.87
CA GLN A 29 9.86 14.35 0.78
C GLN A 29 10.04 13.52 -0.49
N GLU A 30 9.40 13.95 -1.57
CA GLU A 30 9.64 13.41 -2.89
C GLU A 30 11.06 13.69 -3.36
N PRO A 31 11.67 12.80 -4.17
CA PRO A 31 11.12 11.52 -4.66
C PRO A 31 11.33 10.33 -3.70
N TYR A 32 12.07 10.52 -2.60
CA TYR A 32 12.60 9.41 -1.80
C TYR A 32 11.67 8.92 -0.68
N GLY A 33 10.63 9.68 -0.34
CA GLY A 33 9.63 9.31 0.67
C GLY A 33 8.94 7.98 0.36
N THR A 34 8.22 7.97 -0.76
CA THR A 34 7.48 6.78 -1.22
C THR A 34 8.41 5.67 -1.71
N ALA A 35 9.52 6.01 -2.38
CA ALA A 35 10.51 5.01 -2.80
C ALA A 35 11.15 4.29 -1.61
N GLY A 36 11.46 5.01 -0.53
CA GLY A 36 11.96 4.39 0.71
C GLY A 36 10.92 3.45 1.34
N CYS A 37 9.64 3.85 1.36
CA CYS A 37 8.57 2.97 1.81
C CYS A 37 8.47 1.69 0.97
N TYR A 38 8.60 1.81 -0.36
CA TYR A 38 8.62 0.67 -1.28
C TYR A 38 9.77 -0.28 -0.98
N ASP A 39 11.00 0.23 -0.85
CA ASP A 39 12.20 -0.56 -0.54
C ASP A 39 12.10 -1.28 0.81
N GLU A 40 11.59 -0.60 1.84
CA GLU A 40 11.40 -1.21 3.17
C GLU A 40 10.36 -2.34 3.13
N VAL A 41 9.27 -2.17 2.37
CA VAL A 41 8.26 -3.22 2.19
C VAL A 41 8.79 -4.38 1.36
N MET A 42 9.51 -4.10 0.28
CA MET A 42 10.23 -5.11 -0.49
C MET A 42 11.22 -5.89 0.38
N GLY A 43 11.97 -5.22 1.26
CA GLY A 43 12.89 -5.88 2.18
C GLY A 43 12.20 -6.76 3.22
N LYS A 44 11.00 -6.38 3.68
CA LYS A 44 10.24 -7.13 4.69
C LYS A 44 9.40 -8.27 4.13
N TYR A 45 8.80 -8.07 2.95
CA TYR A 45 7.79 -8.95 2.37
C TYR A 45 8.22 -9.53 1.01
N GLY A 46 9.53 -9.54 0.73
CA GLY A 46 10.23 -9.69 -0.57
C GLY A 46 9.94 -10.87 -1.48
N ASN A 47 8.73 -11.40 -1.47
CA ASN A 47 8.19 -12.29 -2.48
C ASN A 47 7.54 -11.54 -3.64
N PHE A 48 6.99 -10.34 -3.43
CA PHE A 48 6.27 -9.61 -4.47
C PHE A 48 6.44 -8.09 -4.38
N PRO A 49 6.45 -7.38 -5.53
CA PRO A 49 6.52 -5.94 -5.57
C PRO A 49 5.25 -5.33 -4.94
N PRO A 50 5.39 -4.49 -3.90
CA PRO A 50 4.24 -3.79 -3.34
C PRO A 50 3.66 -2.82 -4.36
N LYS A 51 2.34 -2.65 -4.29
CA LYS A 51 1.57 -1.71 -5.09
C LYS A 51 0.99 -0.61 -4.21
N ASP A 52 0.58 0.50 -4.83
CA ASP A 52 -0.09 1.61 -4.15
C ASP A 52 0.63 2.09 -2.88
N CYS A 53 1.96 2.17 -2.94
CA CYS A 53 2.74 2.69 -1.83
C CYS A 53 2.48 4.18 -1.63
N GLN A 54 2.17 4.54 -0.39
CA GLN A 54 1.89 5.88 0.07
C GLN A 54 2.77 6.18 1.28
N CYS A 55 3.34 7.38 1.27
CA CYS A 55 4.05 7.93 2.41
C CYS A 55 3.14 8.93 3.15
N ILE A 56 2.90 8.68 4.43
CA ILE A 56 2.05 9.52 5.29
C ILE A 56 2.96 10.19 6.32
N PRO A 57 3.15 11.52 6.30
CA PRO A 57 3.98 12.20 7.28
C PRO A 57 3.36 12.10 8.69
N ASN A 58 4.18 11.83 9.70
CA ASN A 58 3.78 11.63 11.10
C ASN A 58 4.63 12.47 12.07
N GLY A 59 4.72 13.78 11.82
CA GLY A 59 5.53 14.72 12.60
C GLY A 59 6.95 14.92 12.05
N ASP A 60 7.75 15.70 12.77
CA ASP A 60 9.12 16.03 12.38
C ASP A 60 10.00 14.76 12.27
N ASN A 61 10.41 14.43 11.05
CA ASN A 61 11.25 13.26 10.69
C ASN A 61 10.64 11.87 10.96
N SER A 62 9.32 11.77 11.10
CA SER A 62 8.64 10.47 11.20
C SER A 62 7.61 10.33 10.09
N ARG A 63 7.47 9.11 9.54
CA ARG A 63 6.50 8.79 8.49
C ARG A 63 5.86 7.42 8.74
N PHE A 64 4.66 7.23 8.21
CA PHE A 64 4.10 5.90 7.99
C PHE A 64 4.22 5.55 6.53
N CYS A 65 4.63 4.32 6.29
CA CYS A 65 4.63 3.70 4.99
C CYS A 65 3.42 2.79 4.91
N GLN A 66 2.53 3.06 3.96
CA GLN A 66 1.37 2.24 3.67
C GLN A 66 1.51 1.70 2.25
N CYS A 67 1.57 0.39 2.07
CA CYS A 67 1.66 -0.24 0.76
C CYS A 67 0.74 -1.45 0.70
N ASN A 68 0.33 -1.86 -0.49
CA ASN A 68 -0.41 -3.09 -0.73
C ASN A 68 0.57 -4.19 -1.15
N ILE A 69 0.71 -5.25 -0.36
CA ILE A 69 1.52 -6.43 -0.71
C ILE A 69 0.62 -7.57 -1.14
N TYR A 70 1.17 -8.57 -1.82
CA TYR A 70 0.44 -9.78 -2.19
C TYR A 70 0.29 -10.71 -0.98
N CYS A 71 -0.94 -11.20 -0.78
CA CYS A 71 -1.40 -12.21 0.17
C CYS A 71 -2.53 -13.03 -0.50
#